data_AF-A0A0K1ENN3-F1
#
_entry.id   AF-A0A0K1ENN3-F1
#
_cell.length_a   1.000
_cell.length_b   1.000
_cell.length_c   1.000
_cell.angle_alpha   90.00
_cell.angle_beta   90.00
_cell.angle_gamma   90.00
#
_symmetry.space_group_name_H-M   'P 1'
#
loop_
_entity.id
_entity.type
_entity.pdbx_description
1 polymer ?
#
loop_
_entity_poly.entity_id
_entity_poly.type
_entity_poly.pdbx_seq_one_letter_code
_entity_poly.pdbx_strand_id
1 'polypeptide(L)'
;MAVAARTTSAFDAEVARAVEAVGASASDSLIDGLTDPIGAARALSERGAKPPLLRAVPALGTGSEGYGPTPADSVWIRPSGSSIRIAPLRLDAGGKAETAEVARVAITSRQLSCCESPACNRQRTHLSAWVVLAGGSADGARTPRDRWLVAEVRSLDAARAEAQVEAFAARLARVLGVPLETAHGTEPADAIAHRAVPERDGDRETVDDHPPPGVADLARFVLRTEGDYLVLRDHASIGPRTTAPRNVTIGSLLLAVSVPLWIQVARSLSAGQNGLAIGLGASAMLISLTAYAFLGVARFAVKYVALSSPLFWLAKDRIVVAPWVSRVGGIDLKPEGRFGAGIPLGELNGVHVRAAAGSWAVELDTEHGPIDVVAAPTEQVARHLAVIVSRAAASVRHPGGPSLKQRLRARARQQAEAHGGSAARGAAAR
;
A
#
# COMPACT_ATOMS: atom_id res chain seq x y z
N MET A 1 2.69 -27.20 4.22
CA MET A 1 3.45 -26.44 5.22
C MET A 1 2.55 -25.35 5.79
N ALA A 2 2.22 -25.42 7.07
CA ALA A 2 1.46 -24.37 7.74
C ALA A 2 2.36 -23.14 7.93
N VAL A 3 2.01 -22.01 7.31
CA VAL A 3 2.66 -20.73 7.60
C VAL A 3 2.15 -20.31 8.98
N ALA A 4 2.96 -20.53 10.01
CA ALA A 4 2.66 -20.02 11.35
C ALA A 4 2.43 -18.50 11.27
N ALA A 5 1.45 -17.99 12.00
CA ALA A 5 1.24 -16.55 12.12
C ALA A 5 2.54 -15.91 12.61
N ARG A 6 3.18 -15.09 11.77
CA ARG A 6 4.42 -14.41 12.14
C ARG A 6 4.08 -13.34 13.19
N THR A 7 4.81 -13.37 14.30
CA THR A 7 4.78 -12.29 15.28
C THR A 7 5.50 -11.08 14.72
N THR A 8 5.14 -9.87 15.16
CA THR A 8 5.86 -8.64 14.82
C THR A 8 7.35 -8.77 15.12
N SER A 9 7.71 -9.42 16.24
CA SER A 9 9.10 -9.70 16.61
C SER A 9 9.89 -10.55 15.59
N ALA A 10 9.23 -11.50 14.90
CA ALA A 10 9.89 -12.31 13.89
C ALA A 10 10.17 -11.49 12.62
N PHE A 11 9.21 -10.65 12.20
CA PHE A 11 9.38 -9.72 11.09
C PHE A 11 10.53 -8.74 11.35
N ASP A 12 10.55 -8.11 12.53
CA ASP A 12 11.58 -7.14 12.88
C ASP A 12 12.98 -7.76 12.87
N ALA A 13 13.12 -9.00 13.36
CA ALA A 13 14.38 -9.74 13.31
C ALA A 13 14.81 -10.12 11.89
N GLU A 14 13.88 -10.50 11.01
CA GLU A 14 14.14 -10.77 9.58
C GLU A 14 14.58 -9.52 8.83
N VAL A 15 13.96 -8.37 9.12
CA VAL A 15 14.34 -7.07 8.56
C VAL A 15 15.71 -6.65 9.07
N ALA A 16 15.97 -6.74 10.37
CA ALA A 16 17.26 -6.38 10.96
C ALA A 16 18.41 -7.17 10.31
N ARG A 17 18.24 -8.49 10.11
CA ARG A 17 19.21 -9.33 9.38
C ARG A 17 19.41 -8.88 7.94
N ALA A 18 18.35 -8.50 7.24
CA ALA A 18 18.44 -8.05 5.85
C ALA A 18 19.21 -6.72 5.74
N VAL A 19 18.94 -5.79 6.65
CA VAL A 19 19.62 -4.49 6.76
C VAL A 19 21.10 -4.68 7.11
N GLU A 20 21.41 -5.56 8.05
CA GLU A 20 22.78 -5.93 8.40
C GLU A 20 23.51 -6.60 7.21
N ALA A 21 22.83 -7.46 6.45
CA ALA A 21 23.41 -8.15 5.31
C ALA A 21 23.84 -7.21 4.18
N VAL A 22 23.23 -6.02 4.05
CA VAL A 22 23.70 -4.96 3.12
C VAL A 22 24.73 -4.03 3.75
N GLY A 23 25.15 -4.27 5.00
CA GLY A 23 26.12 -3.48 5.74
C GLY A 23 25.54 -2.23 6.40
N ALA A 24 24.24 -2.22 6.69
CA ALA A 24 23.54 -1.12 7.37
C ALA A 24 23.16 -1.47 8.81
N SER A 25 22.89 -0.45 9.62
CA SER A 25 22.26 -0.61 10.93
C SER A 25 20.79 -0.19 10.89
N ALA A 26 19.99 -0.69 11.83
CA ALA A 26 18.58 -0.28 11.97
C ALA A 26 18.40 1.24 12.24
N SER A 27 19.46 1.89 12.73
CA SER A 27 19.53 3.33 12.99
C SER A 27 20.02 4.17 11.80
N ASP A 28 20.48 3.55 10.71
CA ASP A 28 20.85 4.29 9.50
C ASP A 28 19.59 4.98 8.92
N SER A 29 19.74 6.17 8.34
CA SER A 29 18.63 6.84 7.67
C SER A 29 18.24 6.11 6.40
N LEU A 30 16.94 5.80 6.26
CA LEU A 30 16.38 5.23 5.04
C LEU A 30 16.04 6.31 4.03
N ILE A 31 16.46 6.11 2.78
CA ILE A 31 16.05 6.91 1.64
C ILE A 31 14.98 6.14 0.85
N ASP A 32 13.75 6.66 0.84
CA ASP A 32 12.60 6.07 0.14
C ASP A 32 12.06 7.03 -0.94
N GLY A 33 12.65 6.95 -2.14
CA GLY A 33 12.24 7.78 -3.28
C GLY A 33 10.90 7.39 -3.89
N LEU A 34 10.34 6.22 -3.55
CA LEU A 34 8.99 5.81 -3.99
C LEU A 34 7.91 6.62 -3.27
N THR A 35 8.23 7.01 -2.04
CA THR A 35 7.31 7.65 -1.12
C THR A 35 7.53 9.16 -1.05
N ASP A 36 8.79 9.61 -1.09
CA ASP A 36 9.16 11.02 -1.02
C ASP A 36 10.40 11.32 -1.86
N PRO A 37 10.28 11.42 -3.19
CA PRO A 37 11.42 11.66 -4.09
C PRO A 37 12.15 12.98 -3.80
N ILE A 38 11.44 14.00 -3.32
CA ILE A 38 12.04 15.29 -2.95
C ILE A 38 12.89 15.15 -1.68
N GLY A 39 12.35 14.58 -0.61
CA GLY A 39 13.12 14.34 0.62
C GLY A 39 14.28 13.38 0.38
N ALA A 40 14.09 12.36 -0.45
CA ALA A 40 15.13 11.45 -0.89
C ALA A 40 16.26 12.17 -1.64
N ALA A 41 15.93 13.12 -2.54
CA ALA A 41 16.93 13.95 -3.21
C ALA A 41 17.69 14.86 -2.23
N ARG A 42 17.03 15.42 -1.22
CA ARG A 42 17.70 16.21 -0.15
C ARG A 42 18.65 15.34 0.65
N ALA A 43 18.21 14.17 1.11
CA ALA A 43 19.02 13.21 1.86
C ALA A 43 20.26 12.74 1.09
N LEU A 44 20.16 12.56 -0.23
CA LEU A 44 21.33 12.25 -1.08
C LEU A 44 22.29 13.43 -1.26
N SER A 45 21.86 14.66 -1.01
CA SER A 45 22.69 15.87 -1.12
C SER A 45 23.48 16.15 0.16
N GLU A 46 22.90 15.78 1.30
CA GLU A 46 23.51 15.89 2.62
C GLU A 46 24.67 14.88 2.70
N ARG A 47 25.88 15.33 2.32
CA ARG A 47 27.09 14.51 2.28
C ARG A 47 27.42 13.95 3.66
N GLY A 48 27.03 12.70 3.91
CA GLY A 48 27.55 11.87 5.00
C GLY A 48 28.73 11.02 4.55
N ALA A 49 29.56 10.59 5.50
CA ALA A 49 30.67 9.64 5.25
C ALA A 49 30.18 8.21 4.94
N LYS A 50 28.91 7.90 5.21
CA LYS A 50 28.33 6.57 5.03
C LYS A 50 27.45 6.52 3.77
N PRO A 51 27.58 5.47 2.94
CA PRO A 51 26.67 5.24 1.82
C PRO A 51 25.21 5.13 2.31
N PRO A 52 24.24 5.70 1.57
CA PRO A 52 22.84 5.70 1.98
C PRO A 52 22.24 4.29 1.91
N LEU A 53 21.29 4.00 2.80
CA LEU A 53 20.41 2.85 2.65
C LEU A 53 19.20 3.26 1.80
N LEU A 54 18.99 2.60 0.68
CA LEU A 54 17.90 2.86 -0.25
C LEU A 54 16.85 1.75 -0.15
N ARG A 55 15.59 2.13 -0.23
CA ARG A 55 14.52 1.20 -0.59
C ARG A 55 14.33 1.18 -2.09
N ALA A 56 14.23 -0.02 -2.64
CA ALA A 56 13.82 -0.21 -4.02
C ALA A 56 12.80 -1.34 -4.12
N VAL A 57 12.14 -1.44 -5.27
CA VAL A 57 11.19 -2.51 -5.55
C VAL A 57 11.42 -3.07 -6.95
N PRO A 58 11.24 -4.38 -7.19
CA PRO A 58 11.47 -4.95 -8.52
C PRO A 58 10.42 -4.45 -9.50
N ALA A 59 10.74 -4.56 -10.79
CA ALA A 59 9.75 -4.37 -11.84
C ALA A 59 8.62 -5.37 -11.68
N LEU A 60 7.38 -4.91 -11.80
CA LEU A 60 6.22 -5.78 -11.80
C LEU A 60 5.98 -6.28 -13.23
N GLY A 61 5.57 -7.55 -13.35
CA GLY A 61 5.12 -8.10 -14.62
C GLY A 61 3.78 -7.50 -15.07
N THR A 62 3.20 -8.06 -16.12
CA THR A 62 1.82 -7.76 -16.48
C THR A 62 0.86 -8.45 -15.50
N GLY A 63 -0.28 -7.80 -15.22
CA GLY A 63 -1.41 -8.48 -14.57
C GLY A 63 -2.02 -9.54 -15.48
N SER A 64 -2.98 -10.29 -14.96
CA SER A 64 -3.86 -11.16 -15.73
C SER A 64 -5.24 -10.50 -15.91
N GLU A 65 -6.09 -11.04 -16.78
CA GLU A 65 -7.44 -10.49 -17.00
C GLU A 65 -8.21 -10.36 -15.68
N GLY A 66 -8.64 -9.14 -15.34
CA GLY A 66 -9.34 -8.83 -14.10
C GLY A 66 -8.44 -8.70 -12.85
N TYR A 67 -7.13 -8.88 -12.95
CA TYR A 67 -6.20 -8.80 -11.82
C TYR A 67 -5.01 -7.87 -12.09
N GLY A 68 -4.59 -7.14 -11.07
CA GLY A 68 -3.32 -6.40 -11.09
C GLY A 68 -2.11 -7.31 -11.19
N PRO A 69 -0.91 -6.74 -11.42
CA PRO A 69 0.31 -7.53 -11.43
C PRO A 69 0.56 -8.19 -10.08
N THR A 70 1.22 -9.36 -10.09
CA THR A 70 1.63 -10.04 -8.86
C THR A 70 2.53 -9.11 -8.05
N PRO A 71 2.16 -8.77 -6.80
CA PRO A 71 2.96 -7.89 -5.97
C PRO A 71 4.30 -8.52 -5.62
N ALA A 72 5.31 -7.69 -5.46
CA ALA A 72 6.64 -8.12 -5.10
C ALA A 72 7.15 -7.30 -3.91
N ASP A 73 7.84 -7.98 -2.99
CA ASP A 73 8.45 -7.35 -1.82
C ASP A 73 9.53 -6.37 -2.25
N SER A 74 9.72 -5.32 -1.45
CA SER A 74 10.84 -4.40 -1.61
C SER A 74 12.18 -5.10 -1.33
N VAL A 75 13.24 -4.40 -1.70
CA VAL A 75 14.62 -4.77 -1.40
C VAL A 75 15.32 -3.61 -0.73
N TRP A 76 16.34 -3.94 0.05
CA TRP A 76 17.31 -3.01 0.59
C TRP A 76 18.47 -2.91 -0.38
N ILE A 77 18.87 -1.69 -0.73
CA ILE A 77 20.02 -1.42 -1.59
C ILE A 77 21.00 -0.53 -0.83
N ARG A 78 22.27 -0.93 -0.80
CA ARG A 78 23.37 -0.07 -0.32
C ARG A 78 24.39 0.15 -1.44
N PRO A 79 24.56 1.40 -1.93
CA PRO A 79 25.58 1.74 -2.92
C PRO A 79 27.02 1.59 -2.41
N SER A 80 27.92 1.23 -3.31
CA SER A 80 29.37 1.23 -3.11
C SER A 80 30.06 1.47 -4.46
N GLY A 81 30.17 2.75 -4.86
CA GLY A 81 30.59 3.12 -6.22
C GLY A 81 29.58 2.60 -7.25
N SER A 82 30.08 2.01 -8.36
CA SER A 82 29.24 1.40 -9.40
C SER A 82 28.55 0.11 -8.96
N SER A 83 28.94 -0.45 -7.83
CA SER A 83 28.35 -1.68 -7.29
C SER A 83 27.28 -1.37 -6.26
N ILE A 84 26.31 -2.27 -6.10
CA ILE A 84 25.31 -2.23 -5.04
C ILE A 84 25.23 -3.57 -4.32
N ARG A 85 25.00 -3.52 -3.01
CA ARG A 85 24.58 -4.68 -2.22
C ARG A 85 23.05 -4.69 -2.11
N ILE A 86 22.44 -5.83 -2.39
CA ILE A 86 20.99 -6.01 -2.45
C ILE A 86 20.59 -7.11 -1.48
N ALA A 87 19.64 -6.84 -0.60
CA ALA A 87 18.97 -7.88 0.20
C ALA A 87 17.45 -7.81 0.03
N PRO A 88 16.73 -8.94 0.07
CA PRO A 88 15.28 -8.92 0.17
C PRO A 88 14.84 -8.14 1.41
N LEU A 89 13.61 -7.62 1.43
CA LEU A 89 13.05 -6.93 2.61
C LEU A 89 13.24 -7.72 3.91
N ARG A 90 13.08 -9.05 3.83
CA ARG A 90 13.20 -10.00 4.92
C ARG A 90 14.25 -11.03 4.57
N LEU A 91 15.15 -11.33 5.49
CA LEU A 91 16.18 -12.34 5.32
C LEU A 91 16.05 -13.44 6.38
N ASP A 92 15.87 -14.67 5.91
CA ASP A 92 15.88 -15.86 6.75
C ASP A 92 17.28 -16.10 7.34
N ALA A 93 17.35 -16.93 8.39
CA ALA A 93 18.64 -17.31 8.99
C ALA A 93 19.53 -18.01 7.95
N GLY A 94 20.71 -17.46 7.69
CA GLY A 94 21.68 -17.97 6.71
C GLY A 94 21.54 -17.37 5.30
N GLY A 95 20.54 -16.52 5.04
CA GLY A 95 20.47 -15.74 3.82
C GLY A 95 21.64 -14.76 3.69
N LYS A 96 21.98 -14.37 2.46
CA LYS A 96 23.05 -13.41 2.17
C LYS A 96 22.56 -12.34 1.23
N ALA A 97 23.12 -11.14 1.34
CA ALA A 97 22.96 -10.11 0.33
C ALA A 97 23.70 -10.51 -0.95
N GLU A 98 23.14 -10.12 -2.09
CA GLU A 98 23.76 -10.19 -3.40
C GLU A 98 24.56 -8.91 -3.67
N THR A 99 25.62 -9.01 -4.47
CA THR A 99 26.32 -7.84 -5.01
C THR A 99 26.12 -7.82 -6.52
N ALA A 100 25.74 -6.66 -7.06
CA ALA A 100 25.54 -6.46 -8.48
C ALA A 100 26.18 -5.16 -8.94
N GLU A 101 26.69 -5.13 -10.16
CA GLU A 101 27.14 -3.90 -10.82
C GLU A 101 25.95 -3.15 -11.40
N VAL A 102 25.98 -1.83 -11.29
CA VAL A 102 24.98 -0.93 -11.87
C VAL A 102 25.50 -0.42 -13.21
N ALA A 103 24.70 -0.61 -14.25
CA ALA A 103 25.01 -0.09 -15.57
C ALA A 103 24.66 1.40 -15.69
N ARG A 104 23.52 1.81 -15.15
CA ARG A 104 22.99 3.18 -15.22
C ARG A 104 21.78 3.40 -14.32
N VAL A 105 21.43 4.66 -14.12
CA VAL A 105 20.11 5.07 -13.64
C VAL A 105 19.27 5.52 -14.84
N ALA A 106 18.07 4.99 -15.00
CA ALA A 106 17.20 5.30 -16.14
C ALA A 106 15.86 5.87 -15.69
N ILE A 107 15.40 6.93 -16.36
CA ILE A 107 14.08 7.53 -16.14
C ILE A 107 13.16 7.12 -17.30
N THR A 108 12.00 6.56 -16.96
CA THR A 108 10.97 6.23 -17.95
C THR A 108 9.72 7.06 -17.70
N SER A 109 9.09 7.54 -18.77
CA SER A 109 7.83 8.28 -18.73
C SER A 109 6.71 7.48 -19.37
N ARG A 110 5.50 7.54 -18.79
CA ARG A 110 4.26 7.08 -19.41
C ARG A 110 3.12 8.03 -19.11
N GLN A 111 2.20 8.18 -20.06
CA GLN A 111 0.99 8.96 -19.86
C GLN A 111 -0.12 8.07 -19.30
N LEU A 112 -0.84 8.58 -18.29
CA LEU A 112 -1.99 7.93 -17.67
C LEU A 112 -3.22 8.83 -17.83
N SER A 113 -4.40 8.25 -18.00
CA SER A 113 -5.66 9.01 -17.93
C SER A 113 -5.84 9.64 -16.55
N CYS A 114 -6.28 10.90 -16.47
CA CYS A 114 -6.51 11.57 -15.18
C CYS A 114 -7.60 10.88 -14.33
N CYS A 115 -8.70 10.47 -14.96
CA CYS A 115 -9.84 9.80 -14.34
C CYS A 115 -10.57 8.92 -15.37
N GLU A 116 -11.60 8.18 -14.95
CA GLU A 116 -12.41 7.32 -15.83
C GLU A 116 -13.54 8.08 -16.54
N SER A 117 -13.69 9.39 -16.31
CA SER A 117 -14.71 10.19 -17.00
C SER A 117 -14.40 10.24 -18.51
N PRO A 118 -15.35 9.87 -19.39
CA PRO A 118 -15.15 9.88 -20.84
C PRO A 118 -14.98 11.30 -21.41
N ALA A 119 -15.47 12.32 -20.68
CA ALA A 119 -15.31 13.72 -21.06
C ALA A 119 -13.98 14.34 -20.61
N CYS A 120 -13.19 13.63 -19.79
CA CYS A 120 -11.91 14.14 -19.30
C CYS A 120 -10.77 13.69 -20.22
N ASN A 121 -10.20 14.65 -20.94
CA ASN A 121 -9.03 14.46 -21.80
C ASN A 121 -7.69 14.73 -21.10
N ARG A 122 -7.71 15.06 -19.79
CA ARG A 122 -6.48 15.34 -19.04
C ARG A 122 -5.66 14.08 -18.84
N GLN A 123 -4.34 14.22 -18.94
CA GLN A 123 -3.38 13.15 -18.74
C GLN A 123 -2.44 13.48 -17.59
N ARG A 124 -2.08 12.44 -16.82
CA ARG A 124 -1.04 12.48 -15.81
C ARG A 124 0.23 11.91 -16.40
N THR A 125 1.32 12.64 -16.23
CA THR A 125 2.66 12.09 -16.47
C THR A 125 3.05 11.23 -15.27
N HIS A 126 3.38 9.97 -15.54
CA HIS A 126 3.96 9.06 -14.58
C HIS A 126 5.42 8.80 -14.95
N LEU A 127 6.31 9.30 -14.09
CA LEU A 127 7.75 9.12 -14.22
C LEU A 127 8.25 8.10 -13.20
N SER A 128 9.18 7.26 -13.62
CA SER A 128 9.78 6.21 -12.81
C SER A 128 11.29 6.22 -13.00
N ALA A 129 12.06 6.29 -11.90
CA ALA A 129 13.51 6.14 -11.92
C ALA A 129 13.89 4.71 -11.53
N TRP A 130 14.78 4.12 -12.32
CA TRP A 130 15.23 2.73 -12.21
C TRP A 130 16.74 2.67 -12.05
N VAL A 131 17.22 1.86 -11.12
CA VAL A 131 18.61 1.38 -11.12
C VAL A 131 18.68 0.16 -12.02
N VAL A 132 19.45 0.22 -13.10
CA VAL A 132 19.59 -0.86 -14.09
C VAL A 132 20.90 -1.59 -13.86
N LEU A 133 20.85 -2.91 -13.70
CA LEU A 133 22.04 -3.73 -13.43
C LEU A 133 22.81 -4.05 -14.71
N ALA A 134 24.14 -4.20 -14.59
CA ALA A 134 24.98 -4.72 -15.66
C ALA A 134 24.74 -6.23 -15.84
N GLY A 135 24.77 -6.72 -17.08
CA GLY A 135 24.57 -8.15 -17.38
C GLY A 135 23.12 -8.58 -17.63
N GLY A 136 22.16 -7.65 -17.74
CA GLY A 136 20.82 -7.96 -18.23
C GLY A 136 20.84 -8.49 -19.67
N SER A 137 19.90 -9.39 -20.01
CA SER A 137 19.89 -10.11 -21.29
C SER A 137 19.92 -9.16 -22.50
N ALA A 138 20.88 -9.38 -23.40
CA ALA A 138 21.06 -8.62 -24.64
C ALA A 138 19.88 -8.81 -25.64
N ASP A 139 19.06 -9.85 -25.44
CA ASP A 139 17.96 -10.24 -26.34
C ASP A 139 16.66 -9.43 -26.14
N GLY A 140 16.71 -8.29 -25.47
CA GLY A 140 15.56 -7.38 -25.30
C GLY A 140 14.45 -7.89 -24.36
N ALA A 141 14.44 -9.18 -24.03
CA ALA A 141 13.60 -9.77 -22.98
C ALA A 141 14.19 -9.47 -21.59
N ARG A 142 14.03 -8.23 -21.12
CA ARG A 142 14.44 -7.82 -19.77
C ARG A 142 13.69 -8.63 -18.72
N THR A 143 14.43 -9.31 -17.84
CA THR A 143 13.79 -10.00 -16.70
C THR A 143 13.40 -8.97 -15.63
N PRO A 144 12.40 -9.26 -14.78
CA PRO A 144 12.04 -8.39 -13.66
C PRO A 144 13.18 -8.09 -12.67
N ARG A 145 14.30 -8.84 -12.74
CA ARG A 145 15.47 -8.69 -11.87
C ARG A 145 16.56 -7.76 -12.42
N ASP A 146 16.47 -7.35 -13.69
CA ASP A 146 17.51 -6.54 -14.34
C ASP A 146 17.46 -5.06 -13.93
N ARG A 147 16.40 -4.65 -13.22
CA ARG A 147 16.21 -3.26 -12.77
C ARG A 147 15.37 -3.16 -11.50
N TRP A 148 15.66 -2.14 -10.70
CA TRP A 148 14.99 -1.83 -9.45
C TRP A 148 14.40 -0.42 -9.50
N LEU A 149 13.10 -0.30 -9.25
CA LEU A 149 12.42 0.98 -9.13
C LEU A 149 12.81 1.62 -7.81
N VAL A 150 13.33 2.85 -7.88
CA VAL A 150 13.85 3.60 -6.73
C VAL A 150 13.11 4.90 -6.46
N ALA A 151 12.41 5.43 -7.47
CA ALA A 151 11.49 6.54 -7.30
C ALA A 151 10.38 6.52 -8.35
N GLU A 152 9.23 7.07 -8.01
CA GLU A 152 8.13 7.33 -8.93
C GLU A 152 7.35 8.58 -8.55
N VAL A 153 6.84 9.30 -9.56
CA VAL A 153 5.96 10.46 -9.37
C VAL A 153 4.84 10.41 -10.41
N ARG A 154 3.63 10.75 -9.96
CA ARG A 154 2.46 10.95 -10.82
C ARG A 154 1.96 12.38 -10.66
N SER A 155 1.87 13.14 -11.74
CA SER A 155 1.39 14.52 -11.71
C SER A 155 0.63 14.89 -12.97
N LEU A 156 -0.29 15.85 -12.85
CA LEU A 156 -0.88 16.55 -14.00
C LEU A 156 0.05 17.64 -14.56
N ASP A 157 1.01 18.08 -13.74
CA ASP A 157 2.10 18.96 -14.15
C ASP A 157 3.31 18.09 -14.49
N ALA A 158 3.54 17.89 -15.79
CA ALA A 158 4.61 17.06 -16.32
C ALA A 158 6.00 17.60 -15.94
N ALA A 159 6.21 18.91 -16.06
CA ALA A 159 7.49 19.56 -15.78
C ALA A 159 7.85 19.42 -14.30
N ARG A 160 6.86 19.54 -13.41
CA ARG A 160 7.07 19.30 -11.97
C ARG A 160 7.43 17.84 -11.68
N ALA A 161 6.72 16.87 -12.28
CA ALA A 161 7.05 15.46 -12.07
C ALA A 161 8.46 15.13 -12.57
N GLU A 162 8.85 15.68 -13.72
CA GLU A 162 10.20 15.57 -14.30
C GLU A 162 11.24 16.13 -13.34
N ALA A 163 11.06 17.37 -12.88
CA ALA A 163 11.98 18.00 -11.94
C ALA A 163 12.15 17.20 -10.64
N GLN A 164 11.07 16.60 -10.10
CA GLN A 164 11.13 15.80 -8.87
C GLN A 164 11.91 14.49 -9.07
N VAL A 165 11.62 13.74 -10.13
CA VAL A 165 12.26 12.45 -10.39
C VAL A 165 13.71 12.64 -10.86
N GLU A 166 13.98 13.62 -11.71
CA GLU A 166 15.35 13.95 -12.14
C GLU A 166 16.22 14.44 -11.00
N ALA A 167 15.69 15.26 -10.09
CA ALA A 167 16.45 15.72 -8.93
C ALA A 167 16.97 14.56 -8.07
N PHE A 168 16.14 13.52 -7.87
CA PHE A 168 16.54 12.30 -7.18
C PHE A 168 17.50 11.45 -8.03
N ALA A 169 17.12 11.13 -9.27
CA ALA A 169 17.86 10.23 -10.15
C ALA A 169 19.27 10.73 -10.47
N ALA A 170 19.44 12.03 -10.74
CA ALA A 170 20.75 12.64 -10.99
C ALA A 170 21.68 12.59 -9.76
N ARG A 171 21.13 12.65 -8.55
CA ARG A 171 21.91 12.50 -7.32
C ARG A 171 22.30 11.05 -7.10
N LEU A 172 21.37 10.13 -7.28
CA LEU A 172 21.63 8.71 -7.15
C LEU A 172 22.68 8.24 -8.16
N ALA A 173 22.57 8.66 -9.43
CA ALA A 173 23.53 8.35 -10.48
C ALA A 173 24.95 8.84 -10.14
N ARG A 174 25.07 10.05 -9.60
CA ARG A 174 26.36 10.59 -9.10
C ARG A 174 26.91 9.81 -7.91
N VAL A 175 26.07 9.42 -6.95
CA VAL A 175 26.48 8.57 -5.81
C VAL A 175 26.99 7.21 -6.28
N LEU A 176 26.37 6.66 -7.32
CA LEU A 176 26.77 5.39 -7.94
C LEU A 176 27.94 5.53 -8.93
N GLY A 177 28.27 6.75 -9.37
CA GLY A 177 29.28 6.96 -10.42
C GLY A 177 28.90 6.31 -11.75
N VAL A 178 27.60 6.28 -12.08
CA VAL A 178 27.06 5.68 -13.32
C VAL A 178 26.31 6.70 -14.18
N PRO A 179 26.13 6.46 -15.49
CA PRO A 179 25.36 7.35 -16.36
C PRO A 179 23.90 7.50 -15.92
N LEU A 180 23.32 8.65 -16.25
CA LEU A 180 21.89 8.94 -16.15
C LEU A 180 21.27 8.93 -17.55
N GLU A 181 20.29 8.05 -17.78
CA GLU A 181 19.49 7.99 -19.01
C GLU A 181 18.15 8.70 -18.78
N THR A 182 17.87 9.73 -19.57
CA THR A 182 16.63 10.52 -19.54
C THR A 182 15.96 10.52 -20.92
N ALA A 183 14.79 11.15 -21.03
CA ALA A 183 14.15 11.39 -22.32
C ALA A 183 14.99 12.28 -23.27
N HIS A 184 15.91 13.09 -22.72
CA HIS A 184 16.76 14.03 -23.46
C HIS A 184 18.11 13.43 -23.87
N GLY A 185 18.39 12.18 -23.48
CA GLY A 185 19.63 11.46 -23.77
C GLY A 185 20.34 10.93 -22.52
N THR A 186 21.57 10.46 -22.72
CA THR A 186 22.39 9.86 -21.67
C THR A 186 23.49 10.84 -21.24
N GLU A 187 23.51 11.19 -19.96
CA GLU A 187 24.56 11.98 -19.32
C GLU A 187 25.59 11.04 -18.66
N PRO A 188 26.89 11.12 -19.00
CA PRO A 188 27.92 10.33 -18.31
C PRO A 188 28.10 10.84 -16.87
N ALA A 189 28.56 9.95 -15.97
CA ALA A 189 28.55 10.17 -14.52
C ALA A 189 29.25 11.47 -14.05
N ASP A 190 30.33 11.84 -14.73
CA ASP A 190 31.15 13.03 -14.47
C ASP A 190 30.56 14.32 -15.04
N ALA A 191 29.63 14.23 -16.00
CA ALA A 191 28.95 15.36 -16.62
C ALA A 191 27.52 15.59 -16.10
N ILE A 192 27.03 14.79 -15.15
CA ILE A 192 25.68 14.93 -14.60
C ILE A 192 25.55 16.30 -13.91
N ALA A 193 24.78 17.19 -14.55
CA ALA A 193 24.58 18.54 -14.03
C ALA A 193 23.75 18.53 -12.74
N HIS A 194 24.01 19.52 -11.88
CA HIS A 194 23.27 19.68 -10.64
C HIS A 194 21.82 20.10 -10.91
N ARG A 195 20.86 19.24 -10.56
CA ARG A 195 19.42 19.55 -10.63
C ARG A 195 18.96 20.22 -9.33
N ALA A 196 18.26 21.35 -9.43
CA ALA A 196 17.64 21.99 -8.27
C ALA A 196 16.61 21.03 -7.64
N VAL A 197 16.49 21.03 -6.31
CA VAL A 197 15.45 20.25 -5.63
C VAL A 197 14.18 21.09 -5.64
N PRO A 198 13.07 20.61 -6.23
CA PRO A 198 11.81 21.35 -6.23
C PRO A 198 11.31 21.61 -4.81
N GLU A 199 10.53 22.68 -4.64
CA GLU A 199 9.72 22.86 -3.44
C GLU A 199 8.73 21.71 -3.30
N ARG A 200 8.53 21.27 -2.06
CA ARG A 200 7.65 20.14 -1.76
C ARG A 200 6.22 20.67 -1.67
N ASP A 201 5.28 19.88 -2.18
CA ASP A 201 3.87 20.26 -2.20
C ASP A 201 3.32 20.43 -0.78
N GLY A 202 2.75 21.60 -0.49
CA GLY A 202 2.09 21.88 0.78
C GLY A 202 2.99 22.35 1.92
N ASP A 203 4.29 22.62 1.68
CA ASP A 203 5.29 23.03 2.70
C ASP A 203 5.02 24.41 3.39
N ARG A 204 3.80 24.97 3.30
CA ARG A 204 3.41 26.14 4.09
C ARG A 204 2.97 25.79 5.52
N GLU A 205 2.60 24.54 5.79
CA GLU A 205 2.37 24.06 7.14
C GLU A 205 3.52 23.16 7.56
N THR A 206 4.25 23.63 8.57
CA THR A 206 5.29 22.97 9.36
C THR A 206 5.26 21.44 9.25
N VAL A 207 6.07 20.89 8.34
CA VAL A 207 6.55 19.53 8.53
C VAL A 207 7.43 19.61 9.77
N ASP A 208 6.84 19.21 10.90
CA ASP A 208 7.47 19.18 12.22
C ASP A 208 8.93 18.74 12.12
N ASP A 209 9.83 19.38 12.89
CA ASP A 209 11.29 19.12 13.04
C ASP A 209 11.63 17.68 13.52
N HIS A 210 10.73 16.73 13.34
CA HIS A 210 10.90 15.36 13.78
C HIS A 210 11.84 14.64 12.83
N PRO A 211 12.85 13.92 13.36
CA PRO A 211 13.71 13.10 12.53
C PRO A 211 12.85 12.09 11.74
N PRO A 212 13.27 11.66 10.54
CA PRO A 212 12.59 10.59 9.84
C PRO A 212 12.57 9.31 10.71
N PRO A 213 11.51 8.48 10.63
CA PRO A 213 11.48 7.22 11.37
C PRO A 213 12.63 6.29 10.93
N GLY A 214 13.06 5.40 11.84
CA GLY A 214 14.14 4.45 11.56
C GLY A 214 13.78 3.40 10.50
N VAL A 215 14.77 2.64 10.04
CA VAL A 215 14.59 1.62 8.99
C VAL A 215 13.55 0.58 9.40
N ALA A 216 13.62 0.11 10.65
CA ALA A 216 12.72 -0.92 11.18
C ALA A 216 11.25 -0.46 11.15
N ASP A 217 11.01 0.80 11.50
CA ASP A 217 9.68 1.40 11.50
C ASP A 217 9.09 1.54 10.09
N LEU A 218 9.93 1.95 9.13
CA LEU A 218 9.50 2.14 7.75
C LEU A 218 9.43 0.83 6.97
N ALA A 219 10.22 -0.20 7.33
CA ALA A 219 10.32 -1.49 6.64
C ALA A 219 8.96 -2.16 6.38
N ARG A 220 8.03 -1.93 7.29
CA ARG A 220 6.70 -2.51 7.25
C ARG A 220 5.84 -1.97 6.10
N PHE A 221 5.99 -0.69 5.76
CA PHE A 221 5.06 0.00 4.87
C PHE A 221 5.73 0.46 3.57
N VAL A 222 5.11 0.14 2.43
CA VAL A 222 5.59 0.56 1.11
C VAL A 222 4.43 1.07 0.28
N LEU A 223 4.56 2.30 -0.21
CA LEU A 223 3.65 2.89 -1.19
C LEU A 223 4.28 2.77 -2.58
N ARG A 224 3.58 2.14 -3.52
CA ARG A 224 4.05 2.03 -4.91
C ARG A 224 2.93 1.85 -5.91
N THR A 225 3.25 2.07 -7.18
CA THR A 225 2.39 1.74 -8.31
C THR A 225 2.28 0.24 -8.53
N GLU A 226 1.05 -0.27 -8.61
CA GLU A 226 0.71 -1.65 -9.00
C GLU A 226 -0.32 -1.60 -10.13
N GLY A 227 0.16 -1.70 -11.37
CA GLY A 227 -0.67 -1.47 -12.56
C GLY A 227 -1.08 0.00 -12.68
N ASP A 228 -2.38 0.26 -12.55
CA ASP A 228 -2.99 1.60 -12.57
C ASP A 228 -3.16 2.21 -11.18
N TYR A 229 -3.08 1.38 -10.14
CA TYR A 229 -3.33 1.78 -8.75
C TYR A 229 -2.04 2.23 -8.07
N LEU A 230 -2.18 3.08 -7.06
CA LEU A 230 -1.13 3.38 -6.10
C LEU A 230 -1.52 2.68 -4.79
N VAL A 231 -0.70 1.74 -4.32
CA VAL A 231 -1.06 0.78 -3.27
C VAL A 231 -0.13 0.96 -2.09
N LEU A 232 -0.68 1.16 -0.88
CA LEU A 232 0.07 1.06 0.35
C LEU A 232 -0.02 -0.36 0.89
N ARG A 233 1.13 -1.01 1.10
CA ARG A 233 1.21 -2.36 1.65
C ARG A 233 1.76 -2.39 3.07
N ASP A 234 1.33 -3.40 3.81
CA ASP A 234 1.91 -3.84 5.07
C ASP A 234 2.59 -5.21 4.86
N HIS A 235 3.92 -5.24 4.93
CA HIS A 235 4.72 -6.45 4.74
C HIS A 235 4.85 -7.31 6.01
N ALA A 236 4.51 -6.78 7.19
CA ALA A 236 4.40 -7.58 8.40
C ALA A 236 3.05 -8.32 8.43
N SER A 237 2.02 -7.76 7.78
CA SER A 237 0.71 -8.38 7.66
C SER A 237 0.63 -9.33 6.46
N ILE A 238 0.43 -10.61 6.76
CA ILE A 238 0.05 -11.64 5.78
C ILE A 238 -1.45 -11.63 5.45
N GLY A 239 -2.22 -10.70 6.02
CA GLY A 239 -3.59 -10.39 5.61
C GLY A 239 -4.56 -11.54 5.86
N PRO A 240 -5.56 -11.76 4.98
CA PRO A 240 -6.55 -12.82 5.18
C PRO A 240 -5.92 -14.23 5.22
N ARG A 241 -4.70 -14.42 4.68
CA ARG A 241 -3.98 -15.71 4.75
C ARG A 241 -3.72 -16.17 6.18
N THR A 242 -3.56 -15.24 7.13
CA THR A 242 -3.39 -15.56 8.56
C THR A 242 -4.55 -16.38 9.10
N THR A 243 -5.77 -16.10 8.63
CA THR A 243 -6.99 -16.77 9.07
C THR A 243 -7.30 -18.03 8.28
N ALA A 244 -6.63 -18.26 7.14
CA ALA A 244 -6.95 -19.38 6.26
C ALA A 244 -6.80 -20.74 6.96
N PRO A 245 -5.69 -21.06 7.66
CA PRO A 245 -5.57 -22.33 8.38
C PRO A 245 -6.66 -22.49 9.44
N ARG A 246 -6.92 -21.44 10.23
CA ARG A 246 -7.99 -21.44 11.25
C ARG A 246 -9.35 -21.71 10.63
N ASN A 247 -9.69 -21.05 9.53
CA ASN A 247 -10.97 -21.20 8.85
C ASN A 247 -11.11 -22.57 8.18
N VAL A 248 -10.02 -23.15 7.65
CA VAL A 248 -10.01 -24.55 7.21
C VAL A 248 -10.30 -25.48 8.38
N THR A 249 -9.59 -25.34 9.50
CA THR A 249 -9.78 -26.19 10.68
C THR A 249 -11.21 -26.11 11.21
N ILE A 250 -11.74 -24.89 11.41
CA ILE A 250 -13.12 -24.69 11.88
C ILE A 250 -14.13 -25.27 10.88
N GLY A 251 -13.97 -24.96 9.59
CA GLY A 251 -14.86 -25.45 8.53
C GLY A 251 -14.85 -26.98 8.43
N SER A 252 -13.68 -27.61 8.50
CA SER A 252 -13.55 -29.07 8.49
C SER A 252 -14.15 -29.73 9.72
N LEU A 253 -13.97 -29.15 10.91
CA LEU A 253 -14.60 -29.65 12.15
C LEU A 253 -16.11 -29.56 12.09
N LEU A 254 -16.66 -28.41 11.66
CA LEU A 254 -18.11 -28.24 11.49
C LEU A 254 -18.67 -29.23 10.45
N LEU A 255 -17.98 -29.42 9.34
CA LEU A 255 -18.37 -30.40 8.33
C LEU A 255 -18.40 -31.82 8.92
N ALA A 256 -17.36 -32.21 9.66
CA ALA A 256 -17.30 -33.51 10.33
C ALA A 256 -18.44 -33.71 11.35
N VAL A 257 -18.81 -32.67 12.10
CA VAL A 257 -19.96 -32.69 13.02
C VAL A 257 -21.31 -32.74 12.29
N SER A 258 -21.42 -32.16 11.09
CA SER A 258 -22.67 -32.19 10.32
C SER A 258 -23.03 -33.59 9.79
N VAL A 259 -22.02 -34.43 9.50
CA VAL A 259 -22.22 -35.79 8.97
C VAL A 259 -23.07 -36.68 9.90
N PRO A 260 -22.75 -36.87 11.19
CA PRO A 260 -23.58 -37.69 12.08
C PRO A 260 -24.99 -37.10 12.27
N LEU A 261 -25.16 -35.78 12.20
CA LEU A 261 -26.49 -35.17 12.27
C LEU A 261 -27.35 -35.55 11.06
N TRP A 262 -26.79 -35.48 9.85
CA TRP A 262 -27.48 -35.96 8.64
C TRP A 262 -27.81 -37.46 8.70
N ILE A 263 -26.91 -38.27 9.25
CA ILE A 263 -27.17 -39.71 9.49
C ILE A 263 -28.36 -39.88 10.45
N GLN A 264 -28.42 -39.11 11.54
CA GLN A 264 -29.53 -39.20 12.49
C GLN A 264 -30.84 -38.70 11.88
N VAL A 265 -30.83 -37.66 11.04
CA VAL A 265 -32.01 -37.22 10.27
C VAL A 265 -32.57 -38.37 9.44
N ALA A 266 -31.71 -39.07 8.68
CA ALA A 266 -32.12 -40.22 7.86
C ALA A 266 -32.71 -41.35 8.72
N ARG A 267 -32.09 -41.66 9.87
CA ARG A 267 -32.59 -42.65 10.83
C ARG A 267 -33.96 -42.26 11.40
N SER A 268 -34.14 -41.01 11.81
CA SER A 268 -35.39 -40.52 12.39
C SER A 268 -36.53 -40.50 11.38
N LEU A 269 -36.24 -40.14 10.11
CA LEU A 269 -37.23 -40.25 9.02
C LEU A 269 -37.63 -41.71 8.79
N SER A 270 -36.67 -42.64 8.76
CA SER A 270 -36.97 -44.07 8.61
C SER A 270 -37.80 -44.65 9.77
N ALA A 271 -37.68 -44.06 10.96
CA ALA A 271 -38.43 -44.43 12.16
C ALA A 271 -39.78 -43.69 12.31
N GLY A 272 -40.17 -42.83 11.35
CA GLY A 272 -41.40 -42.03 11.41
C GLY A 272 -41.40 -40.90 12.45
N GLN A 273 -40.22 -40.54 12.99
CA GLN A 273 -40.07 -39.51 14.03
C GLN A 273 -39.90 -38.11 13.43
N ASN A 274 -40.95 -37.60 12.80
CA ASN A 274 -40.90 -36.37 11.99
C ASN A 274 -40.42 -35.14 12.78
N GLY A 275 -40.86 -34.94 14.02
CA GLY A 275 -40.45 -33.79 14.84
C GLY A 275 -38.95 -33.77 15.14
N LEU A 276 -38.38 -34.92 15.46
CA LEU A 276 -36.94 -35.06 15.73
C LEU A 276 -36.11 -34.92 14.45
N ALA A 277 -36.61 -35.45 13.33
CA ALA A 277 -35.99 -35.27 12.01
C ALA A 277 -35.92 -33.79 11.60
N ILE A 278 -36.97 -33.00 11.85
CA ILE A 278 -36.98 -31.56 11.56
C ILE A 278 -35.93 -30.82 12.40
N GLY A 279 -35.89 -31.06 13.71
CA GLY A 279 -34.93 -30.39 14.61
C GLY A 279 -33.47 -30.70 14.29
N LEU A 280 -33.17 -31.98 14.05
CA LEU A 280 -31.83 -32.40 13.61
C LEU A 280 -31.50 -31.90 12.20
N GLY A 281 -32.49 -31.86 11.31
CA GLY A 281 -32.33 -31.38 9.93
C GLY A 281 -31.97 -29.90 9.88
N ALA A 282 -32.68 -29.06 10.66
CA ALA A 282 -32.37 -27.64 10.77
C ALA A 282 -30.95 -27.42 11.34
N SER A 283 -30.56 -28.18 12.36
CA SER A 283 -29.23 -28.12 12.96
C SER A 283 -28.13 -28.55 11.98
N ALA A 284 -28.34 -29.67 11.27
CA ALA A 284 -27.41 -30.19 10.27
C ALA A 284 -27.22 -29.17 9.13
N MET A 285 -28.31 -28.60 8.62
CA MET A 285 -28.28 -27.58 7.58
C MET A 285 -27.52 -26.33 8.02
N LEU A 286 -27.79 -25.81 9.23
CA LEU A 286 -27.09 -24.63 9.76
C LEU A 286 -25.59 -24.88 9.91
N ILE A 287 -25.20 -26.02 10.46
CA ILE A 287 -23.78 -26.39 10.64
C ILE A 287 -23.10 -26.58 9.29
N SER A 288 -23.73 -27.27 8.33
CA SER A 288 -23.19 -27.44 6.98
C SER A 288 -23.02 -26.10 6.25
N LEU A 289 -24.00 -25.18 6.36
CA LEU A 289 -23.90 -23.85 5.76
C LEU A 289 -22.77 -23.03 6.40
N THR A 290 -22.62 -23.12 7.72
CA THR A 290 -21.55 -22.43 8.45
C THR A 290 -20.18 -23.00 8.06
N ALA A 291 -20.06 -24.33 7.96
CA ALA A 291 -18.86 -25.00 7.46
C ALA A 291 -18.49 -24.53 6.05
N TYR A 292 -19.49 -24.48 5.14
CA TYR A 292 -19.31 -23.99 3.78
C TYR A 292 -18.82 -22.53 3.75
N ALA A 293 -19.37 -21.66 4.60
CA ALA A 293 -18.92 -20.27 4.71
C ALA A 293 -17.45 -20.17 5.16
N PHE A 294 -17.04 -20.90 6.21
CA PHE A 294 -15.65 -20.91 6.69
C PHE A 294 -14.67 -21.44 5.63
N LEU A 295 -15.01 -22.55 4.96
CA LEU A 295 -14.20 -23.10 3.88
C LEU A 295 -14.16 -22.17 2.66
N GLY A 296 -15.25 -21.47 2.37
CA GLY A 296 -15.33 -20.44 1.34
C GLY A 296 -14.35 -19.29 1.62
N VAL A 297 -14.37 -18.73 2.84
CA VAL A 297 -13.42 -17.69 3.26
C VAL A 297 -11.99 -18.19 3.18
N ALA A 298 -11.71 -19.41 3.66
CA ALA A 298 -10.38 -20.00 3.54
C ALA A 298 -9.92 -20.13 2.08
N ARG A 299 -10.79 -20.61 1.18
CA ARG A 299 -10.50 -20.74 -0.25
C ARG A 299 -10.13 -19.40 -0.87
N PHE A 300 -10.85 -18.33 -0.54
CA PHE A 300 -10.52 -16.99 -1.02
C PHE A 300 -9.23 -16.45 -0.39
N ALA A 301 -9.03 -16.66 0.91
CA ALA A 301 -7.83 -16.24 1.61
C ALA A 301 -6.55 -16.90 1.05
N VAL A 302 -6.58 -18.19 0.70
CA VAL A 302 -5.41 -18.88 0.11
C VAL A 302 -5.06 -18.39 -1.29
N LYS A 303 -6.03 -17.85 -2.05
CA LYS A 303 -5.80 -17.30 -3.39
C LYS A 303 -5.01 -15.99 -3.39
N TYR A 304 -4.82 -15.34 -2.24
CA TYR A 304 -3.96 -14.16 -2.15
C TYR A 304 -2.50 -14.57 -2.39
N VAL A 305 -1.98 -14.22 -3.57
CA VAL A 305 -0.61 -14.56 -3.98
C VAL A 305 0.43 -13.76 -3.19
N ALA A 306 0.14 -12.51 -2.85
CA ALA A 306 1.06 -11.64 -2.13
C ALA A 306 1.37 -12.14 -0.71
N LEU A 307 2.61 -11.91 -0.27
CA LEU A 307 3.08 -12.14 1.10
C LEU A 307 2.86 -10.93 2.03
N SER A 308 2.27 -9.87 1.49
CA SER A 308 1.97 -8.60 2.14
C SER A 308 0.52 -8.21 1.88
N SER A 309 -0.04 -7.40 2.77
CA SER A 309 -1.44 -6.96 2.69
C SER A 309 -1.55 -5.57 2.12
N PRO A 310 -2.41 -5.32 1.11
CA PRO A 310 -2.78 -3.95 0.80
C PRO A 310 -3.60 -3.38 1.95
N LEU A 311 -3.21 -2.22 2.45
CA LEU A 311 -3.96 -1.47 3.47
C LEU A 311 -5.01 -0.57 2.82
N PHE A 312 -4.59 0.16 1.79
CA PHE A 312 -5.49 0.85 0.90
C PHE A 312 -4.88 0.91 -0.49
N TRP A 313 -5.70 1.23 -1.48
CA TRP A 313 -5.24 1.59 -2.81
C TRP A 313 -6.00 2.79 -3.35
N LEU A 314 -5.28 3.60 -4.12
CA LEU A 314 -5.80 4.76 -4.79
C LEU A 314 -6.03 4.40 -6.25
N ALA A 315 -7.31 4.42 -6.65
CA ALA A 315 -7.72 4.41 -8.04
C ALA A 315 -7.79 5.85 -8.57
N LYS A 316 -8.19 6.01 -9.84
CA LYS A 316 -8.18 7.31 -10.51
C LYS A 316 -9.19 8.32 -9.92
N ASP A 317 -10.23 7.86 -9.23
CA ASP A 317 -11.31 8.69 -8.69
C ASP A 317 -11.63 8.45 -7.21
N ARG A 318 -11.07 7.40 -6.60
CA ARG A 318 -11.40 6.95 -5.23
C ARG A 318 -10.19 6.37 -4.50
N ILE A 319 -10.22 6.48 -3.18
CA ILE A 319 -9.42 5.65 -2.27
C ILE A 319 -10.26 4.46 -1.84
N VAL A 320 -9.67 3.26 -1.83
CA VAL A 320 -10.33 2.06 -1.32
C VAL A 320 -9.55 1.57 -0.12
N VAL A 321 -10.18 1.55 1.04
CA VAL A 321 -9.60 1.06 2.29
C VAL A 321 -9.96 -0.40 2.49
N ALA A 322 -8.96 -1.23 2.77
CA ALA A 322 -9.18 -2.66 2.90
C ALA A 322 -9.94 -3.01 4.19
N PRO A 323 -10.93 -3.93 4.14
CA PRO A 323 -11.86 -4.17 5.24
C PRO A 323 -11.28 -4.91 6.45
N TRP A 324 -10.01 -5.29 6.44
CA TRP A 324 -9.32 -5.93 7.58
C TRP A 324 -8.37 -4.98 8.31
N VAL A 325 -8.34 -3.71 7.91
CA VAL A 325 -7.42 -2.71 8.45
C VAL A 325 -8.01 -2.01 9.69
N SER A 326 -9.33 -1.80 9.71
CA SER A 326 -10.00 -1.22 10.87
C SER A 326 -10.00 -2.21 12.04
N ARG A 327 -9.29 -1.86 13.13
CA ARG A 327 -9.31 -2.61 14.40
C ARG A 327 -10.59 -2.41 15.20
N VAL A 328 -11.34 -1.34 14.89
CA VAL A 328 -12.57 -0.95 15.59
C VAL A 328 -13.83 -1.33 14.78
N GLY A 329 -13.67 -2.02 13.64
CA GLY A 329 -14.79 -2.47 12.78
C GLY A 329 -15.46 -1.36 11.96
N GLY A 330 -15.01 -0.11 12.07
CA GLY A 330 -15.49 1.01 11.28
C GLY A 330 -14.78 1.06 9.93
N ILE A 331 -15.22 0.26 8.96
CA ILE A 331 -14.88 0.52 7.54
C ILE A 331 -15.96 1.34 6.87
N ASP A 332 -17.18 1.31 7.38
CA ASP A 332 -18.27 2.23 7.05
C ASP A 332 -19.36 1.89 8.07
N LEU A 333 -19.93 2.87 8.76
CA LEU A 333 -21.08 2.61 9.63
C LEU A 333 -22.36 2.35 8.81
N LYS A 334 -22.32 2.56 7.49
CA LYS A 334 -23.41 2.24 6.56
C LYS A 334 -23.28 0.81 6.03
N PRO A 335 -24.39 0.18 5.58
CA PRO A 335 -24.41 -1.20 5.06
C PRO A 335 -23.48 -1.45 3.87
N GLU A 336 -23.03 -0.38 3.21
CA GLU A 336 -22.32 -0.36 1.93
C GLU A 336 -20.81 -0.69 2.07
N GLY A 337 -20.16 -0.43 3.21
CA GLY A 337 -18.71 -0.63 3.37
C GLY A 337 -18.25 -2.02 3.82
N ARG A 338 -19.12 -3.04 3.83
CA ARG A 338 -18.75 -4.42 4.18
C ARG A 338 -17.73 -5.06 3.22
N PHE A 339 -17.40 -4.41 2.10
CA PHE A 339 -16.46 -4.90 1.06
C PHE A 339 -15.20 -4.04 0.92
N GLY A 340 -14.96 -3.11 1.86
CA GLY A 340 -13.98 -2.03 1.72
C GLY A 340 -14.68 -0.75 1.27
N ALA A 341 -14.37 0.37 1.92
CA ALA A 341 -14.98 1.65 1.58
C ALA A 341 -14.24 2.24 0.38
N GLY A 342 -14.90 2.22 -0.79
CA GLY A 342 -14.48 3.01 -1.94
C GLY A 342 -14.96 4.44 -1.78
N ILE A 343 -14.10 5.30 -1.24
CA ILE A 343 -14.41 6.70 -0.96
C ILE A 343 -13.95 7.55 -2.14
N PRO A 344 -14.85 8.25 -2.84
CA PRO A 344 -14.46 9.22 -3.86
C PRO A 344 -13.44 10.21 -3.32
N LEU A 345 -12.38 10.50 -4.07
CA LEU A 345 -11.30 11.40 -3.61
C LEU A 345 -11.77 12.83 -3.33
N GLY A 346 -12.93 13.22 -3.90
CA GLY A 346 -13.60 14.49 -3.62
C GLY A 346 -14.33 14.54 -2.28
N GLU A 347 -14.52 13.40 -1.61
CA GLU A 347 -15.13 13.28 -0.28
C GLU A 347 -14.09 13.18 0.85
N LEU A 348 -12.80 13.18 0.51
CA LEU A 348 -11.69 13.19 1.45
C LEU A 348 -11.39 14.63 1.89
N ASN A 349 -11.65 14.94 3.15
CA ASN A 349 -11.44 16.25 3.76
C ASN A 349 -10.01 16.42 4.29
N GLY A 350 -9.42 15.35 4.83
CA GLY A 350 -8.11 15.38 5.45
C GLY A 350 -7.57 13.99 5.80
N VAL A 351 -6.31 13.95 6.24
CA VAL A 351 -5.66 12.77 6.79
C VAL A 351 -5.07 13.16 8.13
N HIS A 352 -5.45 12.45 9.19
CA HIS A 352 -5.11 12.81 10.56
C HIS A 352 -4.50 11.63 11.31
N VAL A 353 -3.78 11.93 12.38
CA VAL A 353 -3.23 10.93 13.30
C VAL A 353 -4.03 10.98 14.59
N ARG A 354 -4.43 9.81 15.08
CA ARG A 354 -5.21 9.66 16.31
C ARG A 354 -4.62 8.56 17.18
N ALA A 355 -4.56 8.79 18.48
CA ALA A 355 -4.22 7.75 19.44
C ALA A 355 -5.31 6.65 19.44
N ALA A 356 -4.89 5.40 19.33
CA ALA A 356 -5.71 4.21 19.42
C ALA A 356 -5.17 3.31 20.55
N ALA A 357 -5.96 2.36 21.05
CA ALA A 357 -5.56 1.50 22.17
C ALA A 357 -4.20 0.81 21.90
N GLY A 358 -3.14 1.33 22.51
CA GLY A 358 -1.75 0.86 22.37
C GLY A 358 -1.10 1.10 21.00
N SER A 359 -1.61 2.00 20.16
CA SER A 359 -1.03 2.33 18.84
C SER A 359 -1.49 3.69 18.32
N TRP A 360 -1.05 4.09 17.13
CA TRP A 360 -1.45 5.34 16.48
C TRP A 360 -2.10 5.05 15.14
N ALA A 361 -3.34 5.47 14.97
CA ALA A 361 -4.09 5.29 13.73
C ALA A 361 -3.88 6.50 12.80
N VAL A 362 -3.66 6.20 11.52
CA VAL A 362 -3.82 7.16 10.42
C VAL A 362 -5.25 7.05 9.95
N GLU A 363 -6.00 8.14 10.06
CA GLU A 363 -7.44 8.22 9.83
C GLU A 363 -7.71 9.15 8.64
N LEU A 364 -8.56 8.73 7.72
CA LEU A 364 -9.11 9.58 6.67
C LEU A 364 -10.35 10.30 7.23
N ASP A 365 -10.36 11.62 7.19
CA ASP A 365 -11.59 12.38 7.41
C ASP A 365 -12.37 12.43 6.10
N THR A 366 -13.58 11.89 6.11
CA THR A 366 -14.43 11.77 4.93
C THR A 366 -15.86 12.21 5.21
N GLU A 367 -16.62 12.48 4.15
CA GLU A 367 -18.07 12.70 4.26
C GLU A 367 -18.86 11.54 4.89
N HIS A 368 -18.27 10.35 4.99
CA HIS A 368 -18.86 9.16 5.61
C HIS A 368 -18.45 9.01 7.09
N GLY A 369 -17.67 9.95 7.61
CA GLY A 369 -17.04 9.89 8.91
C GLY A 369 -15.57 9.43 8.82
N PRO A 370 -14.91 9.33 9.99
CA PRO A 370 -13.52 8.92 10.08
C PRO A 370 -13.31 7.45 9.70
N ILE A 371 -12.26 7.16 8.92
CA ILE A 371 -11.91 5.81 8.47
C ILE A 371 -10.43 5.51 8.71
N ASP A 372 -10.12 4.51 9.53
CA ASP A 372 -8.75 4.05 9.79
C ASP A 372 -8.14 3.40 8.53
N VAL A 373 -6.98 3.89 8.09
CA VAL A 373 -6.23 3.32 6.95
C VAL A 373 -4.92 2.66 7.32
N VAL A 374 -4.32 3.01 8.46
CA VAL A 374 -3.09 2.37 8.94
C VAL A 374 -3.04 2.45 10.47
N ALA A 375 -2.52 1.42 11.13
CA ALA A 375 -2.13 1.49 12.54
C ALA A 375 -0.60 1.33 12.67
N ALA A 376 0.05 2.35 13.22
CA ALA A 376 1.48 2.40 13.46
C ALA A 376 1.80 2.20 14.95
N PRO A 377 2.99 1.66 15.28
CA PRO A 377 3.40 1.45 16.67
C PRO A 377 3.70 2.75 17.40
N THR A 378 4.14 3.80 16.69
CA THR A 378 4.53 5.10 17.27
C THR A 378 3.83 6.25 16.54
N GLU A 379 3.69 7.38 17.22
CA GLU A 379 3.07 8.59 16.68
C GLU A 379 3.86 9.13 15.49
N GLN A 380 5.19 9.13 15.60
CA GLN A 380 6.11 9.60 14.57
C GLN A 380 5.91 8.84 13.25
N VAL A 381 5.76 7.51 13.32
CA VAL A 381 5.49 6.68 12.13
C VAL A 381 4.10 6.98 11.58
N ALA A 382 3.08 7.12 12.44
CA ALA A 382 1.74 7.50 11.99
C ALA A 382 1.73 8.88 11.29
N ARG A 383 2.43 9.89 11.83
CA ARG A 383 2.54 11.22 11.22
C ARG A 383 3.24 11.18 9.88
N HIS A 384 4.35 10.44 9.79
CA HIS A 384 5.04 10.22 8.53
C HIS A 384 4.11 9.57 7.50
N LEU A 385 3.39 8.51 7.87
CA LEU A 385 2.43 7.85 6.99
C LEU A 385 1.26 8.75 6.61
N ALA A 386 0.73 9.57 7.52
CA ALA A 386 -0.36 10.51 7.22
C ALA A 386 0.03 11.50 6.12
N VAL A 387 1.26 12.04 6.18
CA VAL A 387 1.82 12.92 5.13
C VAL A 387 1.90 12.18 3.79
N ILE A 388 2.38 10.93 3.80
CA ILE A 388 2.48 10.10 2.60
C ILE A 388 1.11 9.85 1.98
N VAL A 389 0.14 9.44 2.79
CA VAL A 389 -1.23 9.17 2.36
C VAL A 389 -1.89 10.42 1.78
N SER A 390 -1.70 11.57 2.44
CA SER A 390 -2.22 12.86 1.95
C SER A 390 -1.65 13.23 0.58
N ARG A 391 -0.33 13.11 0.39
CA ARG A 391 0.34 13.36 -0.90
C ARG A 391 -0.08 12.37 -1.97
N ALA A 392 -0.17 11.09 -1.62
CA ALA A 392 -0.64 10.05 -2.51
C ALA A 392 -2.05 10.37 -3.01
N ALA A 393 -2.97 10.75 -2.11
CA ALA A 393 -4.34 11.13 -2.46
C ALA A 393 -4.39 12.40 -3.33
N ALA A 394 -3.57 13.41 -3.02
CA ALA A 394 -3.44 14.61 -3.85
C ALA A 394 -2.93 14.29 -5.26
N SER A 395 -1.96 13.37 -5.39
CA SER A 395 -1.37 12.97 -6.67
C SER A 395 -2.35 12.30 -7.65
N VAL A 396 -3.48 11.75 -7.15
CA VAL A 396 -4.52 11.10 -7.95
C VAL A 396 -5.81 11.91 -8.04
N ARG A 397 -6.02 12.91 -7.18
CA ARG A 397 -7.23 13.74 -7.15
C ARG A 397 -7.42 14.54 -8.44
N HIS A 398 -8.64 14.54 -8.99
CA HIS A 398 -8.99 15.34 -10.15
C HIS A 398 -9.02 16.85 -9.79
N PRO A 399 -8.51 17.78 -10.63
CA PRO A 399 -8.37 19.19 -10.24
C PRO A 399 -9.68 19.97 -10.20
N GLY A 400 -10.72 19.49 -10.88
CA GLY A 400 -12.02 20.17 -10.99
C GLY A 400 -12.82 20.25 -9.68
N GLY A 401 -12.23 19.84 -8.55
CA GLY A 401 -12.90 19.75 -7.25
C GLY A 401 -13.99 18.67 -7.24
N PRO A 402 -14.90 18.72 -6.25
CA PRO A 402 -15.99 17.76 -6.17
C PRO A 402 -16.85 17.78 -7.44
N SER A 403 -17.18 16.59 -7.93
CA SER A 403 -18.05 16.37 -9.09
C SER A 403 -19.39 17.09 -8.93
N LEU A 404 -20.10 17.36 -10.05
CA LEU A 404 -21.45 17.95 -10.00
C LEU A 404 -22.37 17.18 -9.05
N LYS A 405 -22.30 15.84 -9.07
CA LYS A 405 -23.07 14.97 -8.18
C LYS A 405 -22.74 15.19 -6.71
N GLN A 406 -21.46 15.38 -6.37
CA GLN A 406 -21.01 15.72 -5.01
C GLN A 406 -21.49 17.11 -4.60
N ARG A 407 -21.40 18.11 -5.49
CA ARG A 407 -21.92 19.46 -5.22
C ARG A 407 -23.42 19.46 -4.98
N LEU A 408 -24.18 18.68 -5.74
CA LEU A 408 -25.62 18.51 -5.56
C LEU A 408 -25.96 17.81 -4.23
N ARG A 409 -25.20 16.78 -3.84
CA ARG A 409 -25.35 16.11 -2.54
C ARG A 409 -25.04 17.05 -1.38
N ALA A 410 -23.95 17.81 -1.46
CA ALA A 410 -23.57 18.79 -0.45
C ALA A 410 -24.65 19.87 -0.27
N ARG A 411 -25.22 20.38 -1.39
CA ARG A 411 -26.36 21.31 -1.34
C ARG A 411 -27.60 20.68 -0.69
N ALA A 412 -27.93 19.45 -1.03
CA ALA A 412 -29.06 18.74 -0.44
C ALA A 412 -28.89 18.53 1.08
N ARG A 413 -27.67 18.22 1.55
CA ARG A 413 -27.36 18.12 2.99
C ARG A 413 -27.50 19.46 3.70
N GLN A 414 -26.93 20.53 3.15
CA GLN A 414 -27.08 21.88 3.71
C GLN A 414 -28.55 22.31 3.82
N GLN A 415 -29.38 21.96 2.83
CA GLN A 415 -30.82 22.21 2.88
C GLN A 415 -31.51 21.36 3.96
N ALA A 416 -31.16 20.08 4.09
CA ALA A 416 -31.71 19.20 5.12
C ALA A 416 -31.33 19.64 6.54
N GLU A 417 -30.09 20.07 6.77
CA GLU A 417 -29.61 20.61 8.05
C GLU A 417 -30.30 21.94 8.40
N ALA A 418 -30.47 22.83 7.42
CA ALA A 418 -31.20 24.08 7.61
C ALA A 418 -32.67 23.84 7.99
N HIS A 419 -33.32 22.83 7.41
CA HIS A 419 -34.72 22.49 7.72
C HIS A 419 -34.85 21.71 9.05
N GLY A 420 -33.93 20.80 9.35
CA GLY A 420 -33.90 20.04 10.62
C GLY A 420 -33.56 20.92 11.83
N GLY A 421 -32.66 21.91 11.66
CA GLY A 421 -32.34 22.88 12.70
C GLY A 421 -33.49 23.85 13.02
N SER A 422 -34.38 24.12 12.06
CA SER A 422 -35.58 24.93 12.28
C SER A 422 -36.65 24.20 13.10
N ALA A 423 -36.78 22.88 12.93
CA ALA A 423 -37.73 22.08 13.71
C ALA A 423 -37.29 21.91 15.18
N ALA A 424 -35.99 21.73 15.42
CA ALA A 424 -35.44 21.59 16.78
C ALA A 424 -35.55 22.89 17.61
N ARG A 425 -35.41 24.07 16.98
CA ARG A 425 -35.60 25.36 17.67
C ARG A 425 -37.06 25.69 17.96
N GLY A 426 -38.00 25.21 17.15
CA GLY A 426 -39.43 25.36 17.41
C GLY A 426 -39.96 24.46 18.54
N ALA A 427 -39.31 23.32 18.79
CA ALA A 427 -39.67 22.41 19.87
C ALA A 427 -39.06 22.79 21.23
N ALA A 428 -37.93 23.51 21.25
CA ALA A 428 -37.32 24.04 22.48
C ALA A 428 -37.95 25.38 22.94
N ALA A 429 -38.85 25.96 22.14
CA ALA A 429 -39.57 27.20 22.44
C ALA A 429 -41.04 26.97 22.83
N ARG A 430 -41.40 25.71 23.15
CA ARG A 430 -42.66 25.31 23.80
C ARG A 430 -42.31 24.58 25.08
#